data_AF-A0A523LHF0-F1
#
_entry.id   AF-A0A523LHF0-F1
#
_cell.length_a   1.000
_cell.length_b   1.000
_cell.length_c   1.000
_cell.angle_alpha   90.00
_cell.angle_beta   90.00
_cell.angle_gamma   90.00
#
_symmetry.space_group_name_H-M   'P 1'
#
loop_
_entity.id
_entity.type
_entity.pdbx_description
1 polymer ?
#
loop_
_entity_poly.entity_id
_entity_poly.type
_entity_poly.pdbx_seq_one_letter_code
_entity_poly.pdbx_strand_id
1 'polypeptide(L)'
;MAAASDLRRGFELGPFTVIPERGIVRRDGEDAHLEPKQMDALVTLARHQPGVVSKDLLVEEVWGGRATADESIVQCIKGIRQALDKDDPREPKYLETIHGRGYRLMVPLRIPEPETPESTRMQIPRSWIAGAVVALVVLVVAIMLQPDFEPIESVVVTRFENLSGDALPPITDGFTEQLISTLHQIPDLIVKKGRLPAPDESDEKIAADYDVLSVVRGSVQQYAGQLRITARIVDSDGVNLWAGTVDGTVEELFSLHEQVAIKVRDAIVGDTGEIFIAPNKPKSSVAYLRYLLGQSFLAKRDVGSLERATEIFLESVELDSEYGPAYLALANTYVLLADYGAENTMFELAVATVEEGIAQDPSIFEPAQTYIGYVQTKRGEWAAATESFETATGSTTKYPPAQHYYSRLLAATGRIDDSLATAKAAWEMDREAQVLNSRLAIAHFWKNEMAEAQQFYDIANAMDVGAPIHQMSYAFFLMRDDRFDEAREVARRAMTLYQLDDSWVDPIFDELVISPTSESTIAVLQDYSTRNAIPNNAALVTFWVLAGQADRAMEMAWKLVDDPSYFEIELIYLDEFRILREQEDFPRLLDELGLVDYWRSAGCQWDNDKGICISS
;
A
#
# COMPACT_ATOMS: atom_id res chain seq x y z
N MET A 1 38.72 41.37 1.41
CA MET A 1 37.91 40.53 2.31
C MET A 1 38.24 39.09 1.99
N ALA A 2 38.64 38.29 2.98
CA ALA A 2 38.79 36.86 2.79
C ALA A 2 37.43 36.21 2.48
N ALA A 3 37.37 35.22 1.59
CA ALA A 3 36.14 34.51 1.32
C ALA A 3 35.69 33.73 2.57
N ALA A 4 34.38 33.66 2.81
CA ALA A 4 33.82 32.96 3.97
C ALA A 4 34.21 31.47 4.04
N SER A 5 34.49 30.86 2.89
CA SER A 5 34.99 29.49 2.75
C SER A 5 36.39 29.30 3.33
N ASP A 6 37.25 30.31 3.23
CA ASP A 6 38.67 30.18 3.55
C ASP A 6 38.90 30.24 5.06
N LEU A 7 38.09 31.04 5.76
CA LEU A 7 38.12 31.12 7.22
C LEU A 7 37.62 29.83 7.90
N ARG A 8 36.68 29.09 7.28
CA ARG A 8 36.19 27.83 7.88
C ARG A 8 37.26 26.75 7.96
N ARG A 9 38.22 26.75 7.04
CA ARG A 9 39.35 25.80 6.99
C ARG A 9 40.43 26.06 8.04
N GLY A 10 40.35 27.19 8.75
CA GLY A 10 41.27 27.60 9.79
C GLY A 10 42.06 28.84 9.42
N PHE A 11 42.42 29.64 10.42
CA PHE A 11 43.15 30.89 10.24
C PHE A 11 43.99 31.23 11.47
N GLU A 12 45.00 32.06 11.27
CA GLU A 12 45.85 32.62 12.32
C GLU A 12 45.35 34.02 12.72
N LEU A 13 45.22 34.23 14.02
CA LEU A 13 44.87 35.51 14.64
C LEU A 13 45.98 35.86 15.65
N GLY A 14 47.07 36.48 15.17
CA GLY A 14 48.27 36.72 15.98
C GLY A 14 48.89 35.41 16.48
N PRO A 15 49.00 35.18 17.81
CA PRO A 15 49.57 33.94 18.35
C PRO A 15 48.59 32.75 18.33
N PHE A 16 47.33 32.97 17.90
CA PHE A 16 46.30 31.94 17.95
C PHE A 16 46.08 31.29 16.58
N THR A 17 46.00 29.96 16.56
CA THR A 17 45.48 29.19 15.42
C THR A 17 44.01 28.84 15.71
N VAL A 18 43.09 29.39 14.93
CA VAL A 18 41.65 29.12 15.06
C VAL A 18 41.27 28.01 14.07
N ILE A 19 40.61 26.96 14.57
CA ILE A 19 40.12 25.81 13.78
C ILE A 19 38.60 25.74 13.94
N PRO A 20 37.82 26.46 13.10
CA PRO A 20 36.37 26.58 13.29
C PRO A 20 35.62 25.25 13.27
N GLU A 21 35.97 24.32 12.37
CA GLU A 21 35.34 23.00 12.28
C GLU A 21 35.45 22.17 13.56
N ARG A 22 36.46 22.45 14.40
CA ARG A 22 36.66 21.77 15.68
C ARG A 22 36.22 22.62 16.89
N GLY A 23 35.84 23.87 16.68
CA GLY A 23 35.54 24.80 17.77
C GLY A 23 36.76 25.12 18.64
N ILE A 24 37.98 25.09 18.09
CA ILE A 24 39.24 25.23 18.87
C ILE A 24 39.95 26.55 18.52
N VAL A 25 40.47 27.21 19.56
CA VAL A 25 41.48 28.27 19.49
C VAL A 25 42.75 27.76 20.18
N ARG A 26 43.81 27.54 19.40
CA ARG A 26 45.07 26.96 19.87
C ARG A 26 46.15 28.03 20.04
N ARG A 27 46.91 27.97 21.12
CA ARG A 27 48.13 28.76 21.33
C ARG A 27 49.21 27.89 21.97
N ASP A 28 50.41 27.89 21.39
CA ASP A 28 51.58 27.18 21.94
C ASP A 28 51.32 25.69 22.29
N GLY A 29 50.37 25.05 21.59
CA GLY A 29 49.96 23.65 21.82
C GLY A 29 48.82 23.44 22.82
N GLU A 30 48.34 24.50 23.48
CA GLU A 30 47.17 24.46 24.36
C GLU A 30 45.89 24.84 23.60
N ASP A 31 44.84 24.03 23.78
CA ASP A 31 43.55 24.20 23.09
C ASP A 31 42.50 24.81 24.03
N ALA A 32 41.92 25.93 23.63
CA ALA A 32 40.71 26.49 24.23
C ALA A 32 39.50 26.18 23.33
N HIS A 33 38.45 25.61 23.91
CA HIS A 33 37.21 25.31 23.19
C HIS A 33 36.23 26.48 23.26
N LEU A 34 35.65 26.83 22.11
CA LEU A 34 34.57 27.78 21.98
C LEU A 34 33.26 27.05 21.67
N GLU A 35 32.17 27.51 22.27
CA GLU A 35 30.82 27.06 21.90
C GLU A 35 30.50 27.48 20.45
N PRO A 36 29.57 26.79 19.75
CA PRO A 36 29.26 27.07 18.34
C PRO A 36 28.99 28.54 18.04
N LYS A 37 28.15 29.20 18.86
CA LYS A 37 27.82 30.64 18.69
C LYS A 37 29.01 31.57 18.94
N GLN A 38 29.93 31.18 19.83
CA GLN A 38 31.15 31.95 20.09
C GLN A 38 32.13 31.82 18.92
N MET A 39 32.24 30.61 18.34
CA MET A 39 33.06 30.38 17.15
C MET A 39 32.50 31.13 15.93
N ASP A 40 31.19 31.04 15.69
CA ASP A 40 30.52 31.77 14.60
C ASP A 40 30.72 33.28 14.72
N ALA A 41 30.60 33.83 15.94
CA ALA A 41 30.87 35.24 16.21
C ALA A 41 32.35 35.61 15.98
N LEU A 42 33.30 34.76 16.37
CA LEU A 42 34.73 34.99 16.11
C LEU A 42 35.05 34.99 14.61
N VAL A 43 34.48 34.05 13.84
CA VAL A 43 34.61 34.00 12.37
C VAL A 43 33.98 35.24 11.72
N THR A 44 32.82 35.68 12.21
CA THR A 44 32.13 36.89 11.73
C THR A 44 33.00 38.14 11.95
N LEU A 45 33.60 38.27 13.13
CA LEU A 45 34.55 39.34 13.46
C LEU A 45 35.80 39.30 12.58
N ALA A 46 36.33 38.10 12.31
CA ALA A 46 37.51 37.92 11.45
C ALA A 46 37.23 38.31 10.00
N ARG A 47 36.06 37.94 9.47
CA ARG A 47 35.63 38.27 8.09
C ARG A 47 35.54 39.77 7.83
N HIS A 48 35.13 40.53 8.85
CA HIS A 48 34.90 41.96 8.75
C HIS A 48 36.12 42.82 9.12
N GLN A 49 37.29 42.23 9.38
CA GLN A 49 38.49 43.02 9.63
C GLN A 49 38.85 43.94 8.46
N PRO A 50 39.40 45.15 8.72
CA PRO A 50 39.68 45.76 10.04
C PRO A 50 38.49 46.56 10.63
N GLY A 51 37.27 46.33 10.12
CA GLY A 51 36.06 47.05 10.48
C GLY A 51 35.47 46.71 11.85
N VAL A 52 34.51 47.53 12.28
CA VAL A 52 33.70 47.29 13.49
C VAL A 52 32.45 46.50 13.08
N VAL A 53 32.19 45.39 13.77
CA VAL A 53 30.98 44.58 13.61
C VAL A 53 29.94 45.06 14.62
N SER A 54 28.78 45.52 14.14
CA SER A 54 27.69 45.99 14.99
C SER A 54 27.00 44.83 15.72
N LYS A 55 26.27 45.16 16.78
CA LYS A 55 25.43 44.16 17.48
C LYS A 55 24.39 43.57 16.52
N ASP A 56 23.74 44.39 15.70
CA ASP A 56 22.72 43.95 14.75
C ASP A 56 23.28 42.97 13.72
N LEU A 57 24.48 43.23 13.20
CA LEU A 57 25.15 42.34 12.25
C LEU A 57 25.55 41.00 12.90
N LEU A 58 25.97 41.02 14.17
CA LEU A 58 26.19 39.77 14.92
C LEU A 58 24.89 38.99 15.08
N VAL A 59 23.77 39.65 15.42
CA VAL A 59 22.45 38.99 15.53
C VAL A 59 22.03 38.36 14.21
N GLU A 60 22.23 39.07 13.11
CA GLU A 60 21.93 38.59 11.76
C GLU A 60 22.79 37.38 11.37
N GLU A 61 24.12 37.49 11.42
CA GLU A 61 25.01 36.43 10.92
C GLU A 61 25.13 35.22 11.85
N VAL A 62 25.06 35.42 13.17
CA VAL A 62 25.30 34.34 14.15
C VAL A 62 23.98 33.75 14.66
N TRP A 63 22.90 34.52 14.76
CA TRP A 63 21.61 34.04 15.27
C TRP A 63 20.48 34.05 14.23
N GLY A 64 20.78 34.30 12.95
CA GLY A 64 19.78 34.28 11.88
C GLY A 64 18.66 35.31 12.07
N GLY A 65 18.98 36.43 12.72
CA GLY A 65 18.01 37.49 13.05
C GLY A 65 17.12 37.22 14.28
N ARG A 66 17.34 36.13 15.02
CA ARG A 66 16.45 35.66 16.12
C ARG A 66 17.01 35.77 17.54
N ALA A 67 17.98 36.64 17.83
CA ALA A 67 18.46 36.85 19.20
C ALA A 67 17.77 38.05 19.88
N THR A 68 17.19 37.84 21.06
CA THR A 68 16.34 38.81 21.76
C THR A 68 16.93 39.35 23.08
N ALA A 69 18.23 39.18 23.36
CA ALA A 69 18.85 39.80 24.53
C ALA A 69 20.29 40.28 24.27
N ASP A 70 20.54 41.57 24.57
CA ASP A 70 21.88 42.19 24.59
C ASP A 70 22.89 41.39 25.46
N GLU A 71 22.38 40.72 26.49
CA GLU A 71 23.16 39.89 27.41
C GLU A 71 23.77 38.65 26.73
N SER A 72 23.08 38.05 25.76
CA SER A 72 23.60 36.90 25.00
C SER A 72 24.82 37.27 24.16
N ILE A 73 24.83 38.47 23.56
CA ILE A 73 25.98 38.98 22.80
C ILE A 73 27.14 39.25 23.77
N VAL A 74 26.87 39.87 24.92
CA VAL A 74 27.89 40.15 25.94
C VAL A 74 28.54 38.86 26.44
N GLN A 75 27.73 37.83 26.71
CA GLN A 75 28.23 36.53 27.18
C GLN A 75 29.02 35.79 26.08
N CYS A 76 28.57 35.87 24.82
CA CYS A 76 29.29 35.32 23.67
C CYS A 76 30.68 35.97 23.52
N ILE A 77 30.75 37.30 23.55
CA ILE A 77 31.99 38.07 23.48
C ILE A 77 32.90 37.78 24.68
N LYS A 78 32.33 37.56 25.88
CA LYS A 78 33.09 37.15 27.07
C LYS A 78 33.74 35.77 26.88
N GLY A 79 33.04 34.80 26.29
CA GLY A 79 33.61 33.49 25.96
C GLY A 79 34.79 33.59 24.99
N ILE A 80 34.65 34.41 23.94
CA ILE A 80 35.74 34.68 22.99
C ILE A 80 36.96 35.29 23.69
N ARG A 81 36.76 36.30 24.54
CA ARG A 81 37.85 36.92 25.33
C ARG A 81 38.56 35.91 26.23
N GLN A 82 37.82 34.99 26.84
CA GLN A 82 38.40 33.94 27.68
C GLN A 82 39.31 33.00 26.88
N ALA A 83 38.92 32.64 25.65
CA ALA A 83 39.74 31.81 24.77
C ALA A 83 40.96 32.57 24.20
N LEU A 84 40.85 33.88 23.99
CA LEU A 84 41.94 34.73 23.50
C LEU A 84 42.82 35.26 24.66
N ASP A 85 43.42 34.33 25.42
CA ASP A 85 44.34 34.66 26.54
C ASP A 85 43.72 35.58 27.61
N LYS A 86 42.45 35.34 27.94
CA LYS A 86 41.69 36.09 28.95
C LYS A 86 41.75 37.61 28.72
N ASP A 87 41.47 38.02 27.48
CA ASP A 87 41.54 39.41 27.01
C ASP A 87 40.68 40.37 27.85
N ASP A 88 41.32 41.28 28.59
CA ASP A 88 40.63 42.21 29.50
C ASP A 88 39.85 43.28 28.70
N PRO A 89 38.53 43.44 28.90
CA PRO A 89 37.75 44.50 28.25
C PRO A 89 38.19 45.93 28.59
N ARG A 90 38.90 46.16 29.69
CA ARG A 90 39.43 47.49 30.06
C ARG A 90 40.76 47.80 29.39
N GLU A 91 41.50 46.78 28.98
CA GLU A 91 42.79 46.89 28.30
C GLU A 91 42.88 45.82 27.18
N PRO A 92 42.06 45.96 26.11
CA PRO A 92 41.93 44.91 25.12
C PRO A 92 43.22 44.79 24.30
N LYS A 93 43.67 43.55 24.08
CA LYS A 93 44.80 43.19 23.22
C LYS A 93 44.33 42.59 21.90
N TYR A 94 43.22 41.85 21.91
CA TYR A 94 42.74 41.10 20.75
C TYR A 94 41.38 41.58 20.26
N LEU A 95 40.44 41.85 21.19
CA LEU A 95 39.07 42.20 20.88
C LEU A 95 38.66 43.49 21.59
N GLU A 96 38.40 44.53 20.82
CA GLU A 96 38.04 45.86 21.31
C GLU A 96 36.52 46.06 21.31
N THR A 97 36.00 46.66 22.39
CA THR A 97 34.60 47.08 22.47
C THR A 97 34.49 48.57 22.15
N ILE A 98 33.94 48.90 20.99
CA ILE A 98 33.66 50.30 20.59
C ILE A 98 32.29 50.68 21.14
N HIS A 99 32.28 51.52 22.17
CA HIS A 99 31.06 51.91 22.88
C HIS A 99 30.00 52.50 21.92
N GLY A 100 28.79 51.94 21.96
CA GLY A 100 27.67 52.34 21.10
C GLY A 100 27.78 51.93 19.63
N ARG A 101 28.83 51.21 19.21
CA ARG A 101 29.03 50.82 17.80
C ARG A 101 29.21 49.32 17.57
N GLY A 102 29.82 48.58 18.50
CA GLY A 102 30.01 47.14 18.37
C GLY A 102 31.41 46.66 18.77
N TYR A 103 31.90 45.62 18.11
CA TYR A 103 33.14 44.94 18.45
C TYR A 103 34.12 44.90 17.26
N ARG A 104 35.41 44.97 17.54
CA ARG A 104 36.47 44.97 16.52
C ARG A 104 37.62 44.07 16.94
N LEU A 105 38.03 43.16 16.05
CA LEU A 105 39.30 42.46 16.21
C LEU A 105 40.46 43.37 15.86
N MET A 106 41.46 43.45 16.74
CA MET A 106 42.60 44.36 16.60
C MET A 106 43.83 43.70 15.97
N VAL A 107 43.85 42.37 15.92
CA VAL A 107 45.02 41.63 15.43
C VAL A 107 44.79 41.18 14.00
N PRO A 108 45.76 41.41 13.09
CA PRO A 108 45.59 41.05 11.69
C PRO A 108 45.39 39.55 11.51
N LEU A 109 44.37 39.22 10.73
CA LEU A 109 44.09 37.88 10.24
C LEU A 109 45.15 37.45 9.21
N ARG A 110 45.67 36.23 9.34
CA ARG A 110 46.44 35.54 8.30
C ARG A 110 45.80 34.19 8.00
N ILE A 111 45.51 33.92 6.74
CA ILE A 111 45.09 32.59 6.30
C ILE A 111 46.38 31.86 5.87
N PRO A 112 46.73 30.72 6.46
CA PRO A 112 47.87 29.95 5.99
C PRO A 112 47.64 29.57 4.54
N GLU A 113 48.56 29.97 3.65
CA GLU A 113 48.53 29.48 2.26
C GLU A 113 48.71 27.96 2.30
N PRO A 114 47.96 27.20 1.50
CA PRO A 114 48.20 25.77 1.39
C PRO A 114 49.65 25.59 0.96
N GLU A 115 50.46 24.94 1.82
CA GLU A 115 51.82 24.58 1.46
C GLU A 115 51.76 23.70 0.21
N THR A 116 52.07 24.28 -0.95
CA THR A 116 52.47 23.50 -2.11
C THR A 116 53.69 22.70 -1.69
N PRO A 117 53.64 21.36 -1.68
CA PRO A 117 54.76 20.58 -1.18
C PRO A 117 55.95 20.82 -2.10
N GLU A 118 56.97 21.49 -1.58
CA GLU A 118 58.30 21.50 -2.16
C GLU A 118 58.76 20.05 -2.31
N SER A 119 59.07 19.67 -3.54
CA SER A 119 59.57 18.36 -3.90
C SER A 119 60.92 18.11 -3.21
N THR A 120 60.88 17.69 -1.96
CA THR A 120 62.01 17.01 -1.34
C THR A 120 62.09 15.66 -2.03
N ARG A 121 63.14 15.43 -2.83
CA ARG A 121 63.47 14.11 -3.38
C ARG A 121 63.77 13.17 -2.22
N MET A 122 62.71 12.64 -1.61
CA MET A 122 62.77 11.52 -0.68
C MET A 122 62.94 10.28 -1.55
N GLN A 123 64.10 9.63 -1.47
CA GLN A 123 64.33 8.34 -2.11
C GLN A 123 63.49 7.29 -1.38
N ILE A 124 62.26 7.08 -1.86
CA ILE A 124 61.38 6.01 -1.38
C ILE A 124 61.97 4.68 -1.91
N PRO A 125 62.35 3.73 -1.04
CA PRO A 125 62.82 2.42 -1.49
C PRO A 125 61.73 1.75 -2.34
N ARG A 126 62.11 1.16 -3.49
CA ARG A 126 61.19 0.59 -4.49
C ARG A 126 60.16 -0.40 -3.91
N SER A 127 60.46 -1.04 -2.78
CA SER A 127 59.53 -1.94 -2.06
C SER A 127 58.30 -1.23 -1.49
N TRP A 128 58.43 0.04 -1.08
CA TRP A 128 57.31 0.84 -0.58
C TRP A 128 56.42 1.36 -1.70
N ILE A 129 57.00 1.69 -2.85
CA ILE A 129 56.24 2.05 -4.06
C ILE A 129 55.46 0.82 -4.55
N ALA A 130 56.09 -0.36 -4.55
CA ALA A 130 55.40 -1.60 -4.88
C ALA A 130 54.26 -1.90 -3.88
N GLY A 131 54.49 -1.71 -2.57
CA GLY A 131 53.45 -1.89 -1.55
C GLY A 131 52.28 -0.90 -1.68
N ALA A 132 52.56 0.38 -1.97
CA ALA A 132 51.53 1.40 -2.16
C ALA A 132 50.76 1.22 -3.47
N VAL A 133 51.43 0.80 -4.55
CA VAL A 133 50.78 0.45 -5.82
C VAL A 133 49.93 -0.81 -5.64
N VAL A 134 50.41 -1.82 -4.92
CA VAL A 134 49.59 -2.99 -4.59
C VAL A 134 48.41 -2.61 -3.70
N ALA A 135 48.58 -1.75 -2.69
CA ALA A 135 47.48 -1.28 -1.85
C ALA A 135 46.46 -0.44 -2.62
N LEU A 136 46.91 0.41 -3.54
CA LEU A 136 46.04 1.20 -4.41
C LEU A 136 45.33 0.31 -5.44
N VAL A 137 46.03 -0.66 -6.03
CA VAL A 137 45.43 -1.64 -6.94
C VAL A 137 44.45 -2.51 -6.18
N VAL A 138 44.75 -2.95 -4.95
CA VAL A 138 43.83 -3.68 -4.08
C VAL A 138 42.63 -2.82 -3.69
N LEU A 139 42.82 -1.52 -3.44
CA LEU A 139 41.72 -0.60 -3.14
C LEU A 139 40.85 -0.35 -4.37
N VAL A 140 41.45 -0.11 -5.54
CA VAL A 140 40.74 0.09 -6.82
C VAL A 140 40.06 -1.21 -7.25
N VAL A 141 40.71 -2.35 -7.08
CA VAL A 141 40.12 -3.67 -7.32
C VAL A 141 39.04 -3.96 -6.29
N ALA A 142 39.17 -3.58 -5.01
CA ALA A 142 38.11 -3.73 -4.01
C ALA A 142 36.91 -2.82 -4.29
N ILE A 143 37.13 -1.62 -4.84
CA ILE A 143 36.07 -0.71 -5.29
C ILE A 143 35.43 -1.22 -6.58
N MET A 144 36.22 -1.74 -7.53
CA MET A 144 35.71 -2.33 -8.78
C MET A 144 35.14 -3.73 -8.62
N LEU A 145 35.41 -4.40 -7.50
CA LEU A 145 34.81 -5.67 -7.08
C LEU A 145 33.72 -5.46 -6.03
N GLN A 146 33.35 -4.21 -5.70
CA GLN A 146 32.05 -4.01 -5.05
C GLN A 146 31.01 -4.49 -6.07
N PRO A 147 30.21 -5.51 -5.74
CA PRO A 147 29.15 -5.93 -6.65
C PRO A 147 28.29 -4.71 -6.94
N ASP A 148 28.10 -4.40 -8.22
CA ASP A 148 27.10 -3.43 -8.62
C ASP A 148 25.79 -3.86 -7.96
N PHE A 149 25.17 -2.95 -7.21
CA PHE A 149 23.86 -3.23 -6.64
C PHE A 149 22.89 -3.32 -7.82
N GLU A 150 22.47 -4.53 -8.16
CA GLU A 150 21.41 -4.78 -9.12
C GLU A 150 20.07 -4.75 -8.37
N PRO A 151 19.19 -3.77 -8.63
CA PRO A 151 17.88 -3.73 -8.02
C PRO A 151 17.08 -4.97 -8.38
N ILE A 152 16.34 -5.49 -7.41
CA ILE A 152 15.45 -6.63 -7.63
C ILE A 152 14.17 -6.10 -8.29
N GLU A 153 13.82 -6.65 -9.47
CA GLU A 153 12.67 -6.20 -10.26
C GLU A 153 11.35 -6.87 -9.84
N SER A 154 11.41 -8.08 -9.28
CA SER A 154 10.21 -8.83 -8.89
C SER A 154 10.42 -9.73 -7.67
N VAL A 155 9.48 -9.67 -6.74
CA VAL A 155 9.51 -10.42 -5.48
C VAL A 155 8.18 -11.09 -5.18
N VAL A 156 8.24 -12.27 -4.57
CA VAL A 156 7.11 -12.85 -3.83
C VAL A 156 7.38 -12.78 -2.33
N VAL A 157 6.45 -12.20 -1.57
CA VAL A 157 6.51 -12.18 -0.11
C VAL A 157 5.69 -13.32 0.44
N THR A 158 6.37 -14.35 0.96
CA THR A 158 5.69 -15.49 1.58
C THR A 158 5.17 -15.10 2.96
N ARG A 159 4.09 -15.74 3.40
CA ARG A 159 3.57 -15.58 4.77
C ARG A 159 4.66 -15.81 5.81
N PHE A 160 4.79 -14.89 6.76
CA PHE A 160 5.77 -15.00 7.84
C PHE A 160 5.44 -16.20 8.74
N GLU A 161 6.44 -17.03 9.00
CA GLU A 161 6.29 -18.19 9.85
C GLU A 161 6.18 -17.78 11.32
N ASN A 162 5.22 -18.37 12.04
CA ASN A 162 5.08 -18.19 13.47
C ASN A 162 5.89 -19.25 14.23
N LEU A 163 7.01 -18.85 14.82
CA LEU A 163 7.89 -19.72 15.60
C LEU A 163 7.58 -19.73 17.11
N SER A 164 6.40 -19.24 17.51
CA SER A 164 6.04 -19.00 18.92
C SER A 164 4.78 -19.72 19.40
N GLY A 165 4.21 -20.62 18.58
CA GLY A 165 2.96 -21.31 18.89
C GLY A 165 1.70 -20.42 18.75
N ASP A 166 0.62 -20.74 19.46
CA ASP A 166 -0.74 -20.25 19.17
C ASP A 166 -1.01 -18.75 19.45
N ALA A 167 -0.06 -17.99 20.01
CA ALA A 167 -0.32 -16.64 20.55
C ALA A 167 -0.12 -15.45 19.58
N LEU A 168 0.24 -15.67 18.32
CA LEU A 168 0.66 -14.61 17.38
C LEU A 168 0.02 -14.55 15.97
N PRO A 169 -0.95 -15.39 15.51
CA PRO A 169 -1.36 -15.37 14.10
C PRO A 169 -1.74 -13.99 13.51
N PRO A 170 -2.47 -13.10 14.21
CA PRO A 170 -2.77 -11.77 13.68
C PRO A 170 -1.52 -10.90 13.45
N ILE A 171 -0.48 -11.09 14.27
CA ILE A 171 0.78 -10.35 14.15
C ILE A 171 1.57 -10.85 12.96
N THR A 172 1.73 -12.17 12.78
CA THR A 172 2.49 -12.73 11.66
C THR A 172 1.87 -12.40 10.29
N ASP A 173 0.55 -12.46 10.21
CA ASP A 173 -0.18 -12.06 9.01
C ASP A 173 -0.04 -10.55 8.76
N GLY A 174 -0.15 -9.75 9.83
CA GLY A 174 0.05 -8.31 9.75
C GLY A 174 1.43 -7.88 9.27
N PHE A 175 2.50 -8.58 9.67
CA PHE A 175 3.84 -8.34 9.13
C PHE A 175 3.91 -8.59 7.63
N THR A 176 3.29 -9.68 7.17
CA THR A 176 3.28 -10.06 5.75
C THR A 176 2.56 -9.00 4.93
N GLU A 177 1.33 -8.64 5.31
CA GLU A 177 0.50 -7.66 4.61
C GLU A 177 1.13 -6.27 4.60
N GLN A 178 1.68 -5.84 5.73
CA GLN A 178 2.30 -4.51 5.82
C GLN A 178 3.59 -4.42 4.99
N LEU A 179 4.37 -5.50 4.95
CA LEU A 179 5.56 -5.55 4.10
C LEU A 179 5.16 -5.48 2.63
N ILE A 180 4.18 -6.27 2.19
CA ILE A 180 3.66 -6.22 0.81
C ILE A 180 3.19 -4.81 0.45
N SER A 181 2.36 -4.20 1.30
CA SER A 181 1.85 -2.84 1.12
C SER A 181 2.96 -1.80 1.01
N THR A 182 4.04 -1.96 1.79
CA THR A 182 5.21 -1.06 1.71
C THR A 182 5.98 -1.26 0.42
N LEU A 183 6.20 -2.50 0.01
CA LEU A 183 6.93 -2.81 -1.22
C LEU A 183 6.14 -2.42 -2.48
N HIS A 184 4.80 -2.45 -2.45
CA HIS A 184 3.94 -1.96 -3.54
C HIS A 184 4.07 -0.46 -3.81
N GLN A 185 4.65 0.30 -2.90
CA GLN A 185 4.91 1.73 -3.10
C GLN A 185 6.23 1.98 -3.86
N ILE A 186 7.06 0.94 -4.05
CA ILE A 186 8.30 1.03 -4.82
C ILE A 186 7.95 1.05 -6.32
N PRO A 187 8.31 2.10 -7.06
CA PRO A 187 8.09 2.15 -8.50
C PRO A 187 8.75 0.98 -9.22
N ASP A 188 8.07 0.44 -10.24
CA ASP A 188 8.55 -0.62 -11.12
C ASP A 188 8.82 -1.99 -10.45
N LEU A 189 8.69 -2.12 -9.13
CA LEU A 189 8.79 -3.40 -8.43
C LEU A 189 7.50 -4.22 -8.55
N ILE A 190 7.62 -5.42 -9.11
CA ILE A 190 6.51 -6.39 -9.11
C ILE A 190 6.51 -7.11 -7.75
N VAL A 191 5.47 -6.88 -6.95
CA VAL A 191 5.31 -7.54 -5.65
C VAL A 191 4.09 -8.47 -5.71
N LYS A 192 4.32 -9.75 -5.45
CA LYS A 192 3.28 -10.78 -5.33
C LYS A 192 3.18 -11.27 -3.89
N LYS A 193 1.98 -11.60 -3.46
CA LYS A 193 1.73 -12.27 -2.19
C LYS A 193 1.84 -13.79 -2.37
N GLY A 194 2.61 -14.42 -1.49
CA GLY A 194 2.83 -15.87 -1.51
C GLY A 194 2.24 -16.59 -0.31
N ARG A 195 1.93 -17.87 -0.49
CA ARG A 195 1.52 -18.77 0.59
C ARG A 195 2.63 -19.02 1.60
N LEU A 196 2.26 -19.64 2.73
CA LEU A 196 3.25 -20.20 3.63
C LEU A 196 3.94 -21.39 2.91
N PRO A 197 5.28 -21.41 2.80
CA PRO A 197 6.00 -22.50 2.16
C PRO A 197 5.84 -23.81 2.95
N ALA A 198 5.85 -24.94 2.24
CA ALA A 198 6.00 -26.22 2.93
C ALA A 198 7.42 -26.33 3.55
N PRO A 199 7.62 -27.11 4.63
CA PRO A 199 8.91 -27.17 5.34
C PRO A 199 10.13 -27.47 4.46
N ASP A 200 9.96 -28.33 3.45
CA ASP A 200 11.03 -28.77 2.55
C ASP A 200 10.95 -28.13 1.15
N GLU A 201 10.13 -27.08 0.99
CA GLU A 201 9.96 -26.41 -0.29
C GLU A 201 11.10 -25.43 -0.56
N SER A 202 11.71 -25.58 -1.74
CA SER A 202 12.87 -24.79 -2.16
C SER A 202 12.45 -23.40 -2.64
N ASP A 203 13.33 -22.41 -2.44
CA ASP A 203 13.07 -21.01 -2.82
C ASP A 203 12.97 -20.85 -4.33
N GLU A 204 13.74 -21.63 -5.09
CA GLU A 204 13.73 -21.67 -6.55
C GLU A 204 12.36 -22.13 -7.09
N LYS A 205 11.77 -23.14 -6.43
CA LYS A 205 10.43 -23.60 -6.78
C LYS A 205 9.38 -22.50 -6.52
N ILE A 206 9.47 -21.82 -5.39
CA ILE A 206 8.54 -20.74 -5.05
C ILE A 206 8.68 -19.58 -6.04
N ALA A 207 9.90 -19.17 -6.38
CA ALA A 207 10.16 -18.13 -7.37
C ALA A 207 9.54 -18.50 -8.73
N ALA A 208 9.71 -19.74 -9.18
CA ALA A 208 9.12 -20.24 -10.41
C ALA A 208 7.58 -20.33 -10.36
N ASP A 209 7.00 -20.82 -9.27
CA ASP A 209 5.54 -20.95 -9.11
C ASP A 209 4.84 -19.57 -9.15
N TYR A 210 5.50 -18.53 -8.63
CA TYR A 210 5.00 -17.16 -8.63
C TYR A 210 5.49 -16.31 -9.81
N ASP A 211 6.37 -16.81 -10.67
CA ASP A 211 6.94 -16.06 -11.80
C ASP A 211 7.60 -14.74 -11.35
N VAL A 212 8.58 -14.86 -10.46
CA VAL A 212 9.36 -13.75 -9.86
C VAL A 212 10.84 -14.10 -9.78
N LEU A 213 11.70 -13.09 -9.66
CA LEU A 213 13.16 -13.24 -9.57
C LEU A 213 13.66 -13.51 -8.15
N SER A 214 12.86 -13.20 -7.13
CA SER A 214 13.29 -13.35 -5.74
C SER A 214 12.14 -13.67 -4.79
N VAL A 215 12.47 -14.32 -3.67
CA VAL A 215 11.56 -14.73 -2.60
C VAL A 215 11.95 -14.00 -1.32
N VAL A 216 10.98 -13.30 -0.71
CA VAL A 216 11.10 -12.74 0.63
C VAL A 216 10.47 -13.70 1.63
N ARG A 217 11.30 -14.30 2.49
CA ARG A 217 10.86 -15.12 3.62
C ARG A 217 11.01 -14.37 4.92
N GLY A 218 10.11 -14.64 5.85
CA GLY A 218 10.23 -14.10 7.20
C GLY A 218 9.70 -15.04 8.27
N SER A 219 10.10 -14.76 9.51
CA SER A 219 9.63 -15.48 10.68
C SER A 219 9.50 -14.54 11.86
N VAL A 220 8.48 -14.75 12.69
CA VAL A 220 8.28 -14.03 13.94
C VAL A 220 8.41 -15.02 15.10
N GLN A 221 9.27 -14.69 16.04
CA GLN A 221 9.48 -15.45 17.27
C GLN A 221 9.26 -14.55 18.50
N GLN A 222 8.52 -15.03 19.49
CA GLN A 222 8.35 -14.39 20.78
C GLN A 222 9.05 -15.21 21.86
N TYR A 223 9.92 -14.57 22.61
CA TYR A 223 10.64 -15.18 23.73
C TYR A 223 10.75 -14.21 24.90
N ALA A 224 10.26 -14.61 26.07
CA ALA A 224 10.32 -13.83 27.31
C ALA A 224 9.78 -12.37 27.17
N GLY A 225 8.73 -12.18 26.37
CA GLY A 225 8.11 -10.86 26.12
C GLY A 225 8.78 -10.03 25.02
N GLN A 226 9.88 -10.50 24.43
CA GLN A 226 10.48 -9.88 23.25
C GLN A 226 10.00 -10.55 21.96
N LEU A 227 9.79 -9.75 20.92
CA LEU A 227 9.58 -10.18 19.55
C LEU A 227 10.90 -10.09 18.78
N ARG A 228 11.21 -11.16 18.04
CA ARG A 228 12.30 -11.25 17.07
C ARG A 228 11.68 -11.50 15.70
N ILE A 229 11.95 -10.60 14.76
CA ILE A 229 11.52 -10.72 13.38
C ILE A 229 12.74 -10.89 12.51
N THR A 230 12.76 -11.99 11.76
CA THR A 230 13.80 -12.26 10.78
C THR A 230 13.18 -12.16 9.39
N ALA A 231 13.89 -11.54 8.47
CA ALA A 231 13.54 -11.52 7.05
C ALA A 231 14.78 -11.87 6.21
N ARG A 232 14.58 -12.56 5.10
CA ARG A 232 15.63 -12.88 4.12
C ARG A 232 15.09 -12.75 2.69
N ILE A 233 15.97 -12.38 1.78
CA ILE A 233 15.72 -12.33 0.34
C ILE A 233 16.61 -13.37 -0.32
N VAL A 234 15.99 -14.22 -1.14
CA VAL A 234 16.65 -15.31 -1.86
C VAL A 234 16.33 -15.15 -3.34
N ASP A 235 17.32 -15.29 -4.21
CA ASP A 235 17.09 -15.24 -5.66
C ASP A 235 16.51 -16.57 -6.20
N SER A 236 16.19 -16.59 -7.49
CA SER A 236 15.68 -17.77 -8.19
C SER A 236 16.67 -18.94 -8.29
N ASP A 237 17.95 -18.72 -7.99
CA ASP A 237 19.01 -19.74 -7.98
C ASP A 237 19.28 -20.27 -6.55
N GLY A 238 18.51 -19.81 -5.55
CA GLY A 238 18.62 -20.24 -4.16
C GLY A 238 19.71 -19.51 -3.37
N VAL A 239 20.32 -18.46 -3.94
CA VAL A 239 21.35 -17.66 -3.28
C VAL A 239 20.69 -16.66 -2.34
N ASN A 240 21.13 -16.64 -1.09
CA ASN A 240 20.70 -15.65 -0.12
C ASN A 240 21.35 -14.29 -0.46
N LEU A 241 20.54 -13.37 -0.97
CA LEU A 241 20.96 -12.00 -1.32
C LEU A 241 21.07 -11.13 -0.08
N TRP A 242 20.17 -11.30 0.88
CA TRP A 242 20.13 -10.51 2.10
C TRP A 242 19.43 -11.26 3.25
N ALA A 243 19.89 -11.03 4.48
CA ALA A 243 19.19 -11.44 5.68
C ALA A 243 19.33 -10.39 6.78
N GLY A 244 18.25 -10.18 7.53
CA GLY A 244 18.23 -9.23 8.64
C GLY A 244 17.32 -9.67 9.77
N THR A 245 17.60 -9.12 10.96
CA THR A 245 16.82 -9.35 12.16
C THR A 245 16.51 -8.02 12.84
N VAL A 246 15.30 -7.91 13.38
CA VAL A 246 14.85 -6.80 14.22
C VAL A 246 14.26 -7.38 15.50
N ASP A 247 14.70 -6.86 16.64
CA ASP A 247 14.24 -7.25 17.97
C ASP A 247 13.52 -6.07 18.63
N GLY A 248 12.47 -6.35 19.42
CA GLY A 248 11.78 -5.36 20.26
C GLY A 248 10.64 -5.99 21.05
N THR A 249 9.61 -5.20 21.38
CA THR A 249 8.43 -5.68 22.12
C THR A 249 7.13 -5.50 21.34
N VAL A 250 6.03 -6.06 21.86
CA VAL A 250 4.69 -5.91 21.26
C VAL A 250 4.23 -4.44 21.31
N GLU A 251 4.65 -3.68 22.33
CA GLU A 251 4.38 -2.25 22.44
C GLU A 251 5.07 -1.44 21.34
N GLU A 252 6.16 -1.95 20.78
CA GLU A 252 6.93 -1.36 19.69
C GLU A 252 6.55 -1.95 18.32
N LEU A 253 5.48 -2.76 18.23
CA LEU A 253 5.14 -3.56 17.05
C LEU A 253 5.18 -2.76 15.75
N PHE A 254 4.56 -1.58 15.72
CA PHE A 254 4.58 -0.76 14.51
C PHE A 254 6.00 -0.34 14.12
N SER A 255 6.79 0.14 15.07
CA SER A 255 8.19 0.51 14.84
C SER A 255 9.03 -0.69 14.37
N LEU A 256 8.70 -1.91 14.80
CA LEU A 256 9.32 -3.13 14.31
C LEU A 256 8.95 -3.42 12.85
N HIS A 257 7.67 -3.27 12.49
CA HIS A 257 7.22 -3.40 11.09
C HIS A 257 7.95 -2.39 10.19
N GLU A 258 8.00 -1.12 10.60
CA GLU A 258 8.67 -0.04 9.85
C GLU A 258 10.15 -0.34 9.63
N GLN A 259 10.87 -0.81 10.66
CA GLN A 259 12.27 -1.19 10.55
C GLN A 259 12.49 -2.38 9.62
N VAL A 260 11.63 -3.40 9.68
CA VAL A 260 11.72 -4.57 8.78
C VAL A 260 11.45 -4.14 7.34
N ALA A 261 10.42 -3.32 7.10
CA ALA A 261 10.07 -2.87 5.76
C ALA A 261 11.17 -2.00 5.14
N ILE A 262 11.75 -1.05 5.90
CA ILE A 262 12.90 -0.24 5.45
C ILE A 262 14.08 -1.13 5.08
N LYS A 263 14.44 -2.07 5.95
CA LYS A 263 15.57 -2.98 5.72
C LYS A 263 15.39 -3.86 4.48
N VAL A 264 14.18 -4.39 4.27
CA VAL A 264 13.87 -5.21 3.08
C VAL A 264 13.86 -4.35 1.82
N ARG A 265 13.26 -3.15 1.87
CA ARG A 265 13.30 -2.19 0.76
C ARG A 265 14.74 -1.86 0.36
N ASP A 266 15.59 -1.49 1.32
CA ASP A 266 16.98 -1.12 1.04
C ASP A 266 17.79 -2.28 0.43
N ALA A 267 17.41 -3.51 0.77
CA ALA A 267 17.99 -4.69 0.14
C ALA A 267 17.46 -4.95 -1.30
N ILE A 268 16.30 -4.40 -1.66
CA ILE A 268 15.67 -4.53 -2.99
C ILE A 268 16.09 -3.43 -3.95
N VAL A 269 16.12 -2.16 -3.51
CA VAL A 269 16.41 -1.00 -4.37
C VAL A 269 17.70 -0.25 -4.03
N GLY A 270 18.40 -0.67 -2.98
CA GLY A 270 19.60 -0.02 -2.47
C GLY A 270 19.25 1.07 -1.47
N ASP A 271 20.25 1.54 -0.71
CA ASP A 271 20.06 2.68 0.19
C ASP A 271 19.92 3.96 -0.66
N THR A 272 18.68 4.35 -0.95
CA THR A 272 18.37 5.57 -1.71
C THR A 272 18.46 6.83 -0.84
N GLY A 273 18.62 6.70 0.48
CA GLY A 273 18.50 7.81 1.43
C GLY A 273 17.09 8.40 1.53
N GLU A 274 16.12 7.89 0.76
CA GLU A 274 14.72 8.27 0.87
C GLU A 274 14.08 7.52 2.04
N ILE A 275 13.54 8.28 2.98
CA ILE A 275 12.68 7.72 4.02
C ILE A 275 11.32 7.49 3.38
N PHE A 276 11.10 6.27 2.91
CA PHE A 276 9.77 5.77 2.57
C PHE A 276 8.94 5.68 3.86
N ILE A 277 8.35 6.80 4.26
CA ILE A 277 7.35 6.81 5.33
C ILE A 277 6.06 6.35 4.67
N ALA A 278 5.60 5.13 4.98
CA ALA A 278 4.24 4.75 4.61
C ALA A 278 3.32 5.88 5.10
N PRO A 279 2.49 6.50 4.25
CA PRO A 279 1.77 7.74 4.61
C PRO A 279 0.83 7.61 5.83
N ASN A 280 0.68 6.41 6.41
CA ASN A 280 -0.35 6.04 7.35
C ASN A 280 0.26 5.42 8.61
N LYS A 281 1.01 6.21 9.38
CA LYS A 281 1.61 5.74 10.64
C LYS A 281 0.58 5.78 11.78
N PRO A 282 0.16 4.63 12.33
CA PRO A 282 -0.65 4.63 13.53
C PRO A 282 0.15 5.25 14.68
N LYS A 283 -0.47 6.16 15.40
CA LYS A 283 0.03 6.79 16.63
C LYS A 283 -0.06 5.86 17.83
N SER A 284 -0.84 4.78 17.72
CA SER A 284 -1.09 3.82 18.79
C SER A 284 -0.82 2.39 18.33
N SER A 285 0.15 1.72 18.96
CA SER A 285 0.40 0.29 18.75
C SER A 285 -0.83 -0.56 19.12
N VAL A 286 -1.67 -0.09 20.05
CA VAL A 286 -2.92 -0.77 20.41
C VAL A 286 -3.96 -0.64 19.31
N ALA A 287 -4.12 0.55 18.71
CA ALA A 287 -4.99 0.74 17.55
C ALA A 287 -4.52 -0.16 16.40
N TYR A 288 -3.22 -0.17 16.15
CA TYR A 288 -2.63 -1.01 15.11
C TYR A 288 -2.87 -2.52 15.35
N LEU A 289 -2.73 -3.00 16.59
CA LEU A 289 -3.06 -4.39 16.95
C LEU A 289 -4.54 -4.71 16.71
N ARG A 290 -5.45 -3.76 16.98
CA ARG A 290 -6.88 -3.92 16.67
C ARG A 290 -7.10 -4.00 15.18
N TYR A 291 -6.50 -3.11 14.39
CA TYR A 291 -6.54 -3.19 12.94
C TYR A 291 -6.07 -4.57 12.41
N LEU A 292 -4.91 -5.06 12.86
CA LEU A 292 -4.41 -6.39 12.44
C LEU A 292 -5.36 -7.53 12.83
N LEU A 293 -5.95 -7.46 14.03
CA LEU A 293 -6.95 -8.43 14.46
C LEU A 293 -8.21 -8.36 13.58
N GLY A 294 -8.70 -7.16 13.27
CA GLY A 294 -9.85 -6.94 12.39
C GLY A 294 -9.61 -7.54 11.00
N GLN A 295 -8.42 -7.34 10.44
CA GLN A 295 -8.01 -7.93 9.14
C GLN A 295 -8.09 -9.46 9.16
N SER A 296 -7.68 -10.10 10.27
CA SER A 296 -7.76 -11.56 10.41
C SER A 296 -9.20 -12.10 10.42
N PHE A 297 -10.15 -11.32 10.94
CA PHE A 297 -11.58 -11.67 10.88
C PHE A 297 -12.18 -11.36 9.51
N LEU A 298 -11.86 -10.20 8.93
CA LEU A 298 -12.28 -9.82 7.58
C LEU A 298 -11.87 -10.87 6.53
N ALA A 299 -10.67 -11.45 6.66
CA ALA A 299 -10.17 -12.48 5.75
C ALA A 299 -11.03 -13.76 5.72
N LYS A 300 -11.79 -14.07 6.77
CA LYS A 300 -12.66 -15.26 6.82
C LYS A 300 -13.92 -15.11 5.98
N ARG A 301 -14.41 -13.87 5.85
CA ARG A 301 -15.56 -13.48 5.01
C ARG A 301 -16.86 -14.25 5.29
N ASP A 302 -17.07 -14.80 6.48
CA ASP A 302 -18.40 -15.18 6.97
C ASP A 302 -19.07 -14.01 7.71
N VAL A 303 -20.41 -13.97 7.74
CA VAL A 303 -21.17 -12.83 8.30
C VAL A 303 -20.78 -12.55 9.76
N GLY A 304 -20.67 -13.58 10.60
CA GLY A 304 -20.31 -13.41 12.01
C GLY A 304 -18.89 -12.87 12.20
N SER A 305 -17.93 -13.31 11.37
CA SER A 305 -16.59 -12.73 11.37
C SER A 305 -16.55 -11.29 10.85
N LEU A 306 -17.38 -10.93 9.87
CA LEU A 306 -17.46 -9.56 9.35
C LEU A 306 -18.07 -8.59 10.37
N GLU A 307 -19.12 -9.00 11.09
CA GLU A 307 -19.68 -8.25 12.22
C GLU A 307 -18.60 -8.04 13.29
N ARG A 308 -17.86 -9.10 13.63
CA ARG A 308 -16.77 -9.00 14.61
C ARG A 308 -15.62 -8.10 14.13
N ALA A 309 -15.27 -8.17 12.84
CA ALA A 309 -14.27 -7.29 12.24
C ALA A 309 -14.71 -5.82 12.30
N THR A 310 -15.98 -5.55 12.04
CA THR A 310 -16.59 -4.21 12.12
C THR A 310 -16.41 -3.61 13.52
N GLU A 311 -16.77 -4.36 14.58
CA GLU A 311 -16.57 -3.92 15.97
C GLU A 311 -15.09 -3.61 16.27
N ILE A 312 -14.18 -4.47 15.81
CA ILE A 312 -12.74 -4.32 16.06
C ILE A 312 -12.15 -3.14 15.29
N PHE A 313 -12.58 -2.88 14.06
CA PHE A 313 -12.12 -1.73 13.29
C PHE A 313 -12.66 -0.41 13.86
N LEU A 314 -13.89 -0.39 14.37
CA LEU A 314 -14.42 0.75 15.13
C LEU A 314 -13.54 1.05 16.35
N GLU A 315 -13.18 0.03 17.14
CA GLU A 315 -12.23 0.19 18.25
C GLU A 315 -10.87 0.74 17.78
N SER A 316 -10.38 0.31 16.61
CA SER A 316 -9.14 0.83 16.02
C SER A 316 -9.23 2.32 15.69
N VAL A 317 -10.34 2.75 15.08
CA VAL A 317 -10.59 4.15 14.72
C VAL A 317 -10.77 5.01 15.97
N GLU A 318 -11.46 4.52 16.99
CA GLU A 318 -11.62 5.23 18.27
C GLU A 318 -10.28 5.45 18.99
N LEU A 319 -9.38 4.48 18.90
CA LEU A 319 -8.04 4.56 19.51
C LEU A 319 -7.09 5.44 18.71
N ASP A 320 -7.30 5.59 17.41
CA ASP A 320 -6.49 6.41 16.52
C ASP A 320 -7.29 6.89 15.31
N SER A 321 -7.94 8.05 15.45
CA SER A 321 -8.82 8.61 14.43
C SER A 321 -8.08 9.09 13.18
N GLU A 322 -6.76 9.23 13.21
CA GLU A 322 -5.96 9.62 12.04
C GLU A 322 -5.41 8.41 11.28
N TYR A 323 -5.75 7.18 11.68
CA TYR A 323 -5.29 5.97 11.01
C TYR A 323 -6.24 5.56 9.86
N GLY A 324 -6.07 6.19 8.70
CA GLY A 324 -6.88 5.97 7.49
C GLY A 324 -7.10 4.50 7.06
N PRO A 325 -6.10 3.60 7.14
CA PRO A 325 -6.29 2.19 6.78
C PRO A 325 -7.39 1.47 7.56
N ALA A 326 -7.66 1.88 8.82
CA ALA A 326 -8.77 1.32 9.58
C ALA A 326 -10.14 1.73 9.00
N TYR A 327 -10.27 2.95 8.49
CA TYR A 327 -11.48 3.40 7.78
C TYR A 327 -11.69 2.63 6.47
N LEU A 328 -10.62 2.39 5.69
CA LEU A 328 -10.70 1.59 4.46
C LEU A 328 -11.14 0.13 4.75
N ALA A 329 -10.62 -0.46 5.82
CA ALA A 329 -10.99 -1.82 6.21
C ALA A 329 -12.43 -1.91 6.75
N LEU A 330 -12.86 -0.91 7.52
CA LEU A 330 -14.24 -0.78 8.01
C LEU A 330 -15.25 -0.56 6.87
N ALA A 331 -14.91 0.27 5.88
CA ALA A 331 -15.74 0.43 4.70
C ALA A 331 -15.86 -0.88 3.89
N ASN A 332 -14.78 -1.68 3.83
CA ASN A 332 -14.83 -3.01 3.23
C ASN A 332 -15.80 -3.94 3.96
N THR A 333 -15.76 -3.97 5.30
CA THR A 333 -16.67 -4.83 6.07
C THR A 333 -18.12 -4.44 5.82
N TYR A 334 -18.45 -3.15 5.78
CA TYR A 334 -19.80 -2.69 5.45
C TYR A 334 -20.24 -3.08 4.04
N VAL A 335 -19.39 -2.88 3.03
CA VAL A 335 -19.66 -3.31 1.65
C VAL A 335 -19.94 -4.82 1.57
N LEU A 336 -19.13 -5.63 2.26
CA LEU A 336 -19.28 -7.08 2.24
C LEU A 336 -20.50 -7.56 3.02
N LEU A 337 -20.84 -6.92 4.14
CA LEU A 337 -22.05 -7.22 4.89
C LEU A 337 -23.29 -6.98 4.02
N ALA A 338 -23.34 -5.86 3.28
CA ALA A 338 -24.42 -5.57 2.33
C ALA A 338 -24.51 -6.64 1.24
N ASP A 339 -23.39 -6.99 0.60
CA ASP A 339 -23.34 -8.05 -0.43
C ASP A 339 -23.81 -9.42 0.09
N TYR A 340 -23.73 -9.67 1.39
CA TYR A 340 -24.12 -10.94 2.02
C TYR A 340 -25.50 -10.90 2.69
N GLY A 341 -26.32 -9.90 2.36
CA GLY A 341 -27.73 -9.83 2.74
C GLY A 341 -28.02 -9.01 4.00
N ALA A 342 -27.06 -8.26 4.52
CA ALA A 342 -27.36 -7.20 5.49
C ALA A 342 -28.12 -6.05 4.81
N GLU A 343 -28.65 -5.13 5.61
CA GLU A 343 -29.41 -3.98 5.10
C GLU A 343 -28.57 -3.10 4.15
N ASN A 344 -29.20 -2.59 3.08
CA ASN A 344 -28.56 -1.68 2.12
C ASN A 344 -28.02 -0.38 2.77
N THR A 345 -28.47 -0.04 3.99
CA THR A 345 -27.91 1.04 4.81
C THR A 345 -26.39 0.88 5.04
N MET A 346 -25.87 -0.35 4.97
CA MET A 346 -24.44 -0.62 5.05
C MET A 346 -23.65 0.02 3.88
N PHE A 347 -24.22 0.15 2.68
CA PHE A 347 -23.54 0.87 1.59
C PHE A 347 -23.40 2.36 1.90
N GLU A 348 -24.40 2.98 2.52
CA GLU A 348 -24.33 4.38 2.95
C GLU A 348 -23.30 4.57 4.06
N LEU A 349 -23.25 3.64 5.03
CA LEU A 349 -22.23 3.62 6.07
C LEU A 349 -20.82 3.48 5.49
N ALA A 350 -20.62 2.62 4.47
CA ALA A 350 -19.33 2.47 3.82
C ALA A 350 -18.83 3.79 3.20
N VAL A 351 -19.70 4.52 2.49
CA VAL A 351 -19.36 5.83 1.89
C VAL A 351 -19.06 6.85 2.98
N ALA A 352 -19.93 6.99 3.99
CA ALA A 352 -19.72 7.92 5.09
C ALA A 352 -18.40 7.64 5.84
N THR A 353 -18.07 6.36 6.03
CA THR A 353 -16.83 5.91 6.70
C THR A 353 -15.60 6.37 5.93
N VAL A 354 -15.55 6.18 4.60
CA VAL A 354 -14.38 6.61 3.85
C VAL A 354 -14.30 8.13 3.69
N GLU A 355 -15.43 8.83 3.60
CA GLU A 355 -15.44 10.30 3.60
C GLU A 355 -14.89 10.87 4.91
N GLU A 356 -15.27 10.30 6.04
CA GLU A 356 -14.70 10.63 7.34
C GLU A 356 -13.20 10.30 7.38
N GLY A 357 -12.82 9.11 6.93
CA GLY A 357 -11.42 8.68 6.87
C GLY A 357 -10.54 9.61 6.04
N ILE A 358 -11.03 10.08 4.88
CA ILE A 358 -10.34 11.06 4.02
C ILE A 358 -10.14 12.39 4.75
N ALA A 359 -11.13 12.82 5.55
CA ALA A 359 -11.02 14.05 6.30
C ALA A 359 -9.95 13.98 7.41
N GLN A 360 -9.72 12.79 7.97
CA GLN A 360 -8.69 12.57 9.00
C GLN A 360 -7.32 12.26 8.42
N ASP A 361 -7.28 11.49 7.33
CA ASP A 361 -6.08 11.03 6.62
C ASP A 361 -6.27 11.22 5.11
N PRO A 362 -5.89 12.39 4.56
CA PRO A 362 -6.08 12.67 3.14
C PRO A 362 -5.34 11.72 2.20
N SER A 363 -4.36 10.96 2.70
CA SER A 363 -3.57 10.04 1.87
C SER A 363 -4.39 8.83 1.40
N ILE A 364 -5.48 8.49 2.09
CA ILE A 364 -6.36 7.39 1.69
C ILE A 364 -7.38 7.80 0.63
N PHE A 365 -7.36 9.05 0.14
CA PHE A 365 -8.30 9.54 -0.87
C PHE A 365 -8.40 8.62 -2.09
N GLU A 366 -7.27 8.25 -2.71
CA GLU A 366 -7.30 7.44 -3.93
C GLU A 366 -7.78 6.00 -3.62
N PRO A 367 -7.25 5.26 -2.62
CA PRO A 367 -7.80 3.96 -2.22
C PRO A 367 -9.30 3.98 -1.86
N ALA A 368 -9.76 5.04 -1.17
CA ALA A 368 -11.15 5.20 -0.73
C ALA A 368 -12.14 5.26 -1.89
N GLN A 369 -11.72 5.75 -3.06
CA GLN A 369 -12.55 5.74 -4.26
C GLN A 369 -12.97 4.34 -4.69
N THR A 370 -12.28 3.28 -4.24
CA THR A 370 -12.72 1.89 -4.45
C THR A 370 -14.13 1.63 -3.92
N TYR A 371 -14.42 2.11 -2.70
CA TYR A 371 -15.69 1.83 -2.04
C TYR A 371 -16.79 2.79 -2.48
N ILE A 372 -16.43 4.05 -2.77
CA ILE A 372 -17.34 5.02 -3.39
C ILE A 372 -17.78 4.49 -4.76
N GLY A 373 -16.84 4.11 -5.62
CA GLY A 373 -17.12 3.55 -6.95
C GLY A 373 -17.93 2.26 -6.88
N TYR A 374 -17.67 1.39 -5.90
CA TYR A 374 -18.47 0.19 -5.71
C TYR A 374 -19.93 0.48 -5.36
N VAL A 375 -20.18 1.42 -4.43
CA VAL A 375 -21.54 1.81 -4.06
C VAL A 375 -22.25 2.53 -5.21
N GLN A 376 -21.55 3.38 -5.95
CA GLN A 376 -22.07 4.01 -7.17
C GLN A 376 -22.46 2.96 -8.23
N THR A 377 -21.65 1.91 -8.40
CA THR A 377 -21.98 0.76 -9.27
C THR A 377 -23.29 0.11 -8.85
N LYS A 378 -23.49 -0.11 -7.55
CA LYS A 378 -24.73 -0.69 -7.00
C LYS A 378 -25.96 0.21 -7.17
N ARG A 379 -25.78 1.49 -7.43
CA ARG A 379 -26.84 2.47 -7.71
C ARG A 379 -27.06 2.73 -9.20
N GLY A 380 -26.31 2.09 -10.08
CA GLY A 380 -26.36 2.35 -11.52
C GLY A 380 -25.71 3.66 -11.95
N GLU A 381 -24.89 4.28 -11.10
CA GLU A 381 -24.19 5.55 -11.36
C GLU A 381 -22.88 5.29 -12.16
N TRP A 382 -22.97 4.63 -13.32
CA TRP A 382 -21.84 4.02 -14.02
C TRP A 382 -20.68 4.96 -14.36
N ALA A 383 -20.99 6.18 -14.80
CA ALA A 383 -19.98 7.16 -15.19
C ALA A 383 -19.17 7.65 -13.98
N ALA A 384 -19.86 7.97 -12.88
CA ALA A 384 -19.22 8.37 -11.62
C ALA A 384 -18.39 7.21 -11.04
N ALA A 385 -18.96 6.00 -11.05
CA ALA A 385 -18.27 4.81 -10.59
C ALA A 385 -16.99 4.51 -11.41
N THR A 386 -17.02 4.75 -12.73
CA THR A 386 -15.84 4.63 -13.59
C THR A 386 -14.75 5.61 -13.17
N GLU A 387 -15.07 6.89 -12.96
CA GLU A 387 -14.13 7.92 -12.49
C GLU A 387 -13.49 7.56 -11.14
N SER A 388 -14.31 7.09 -10.19
CA SER A 388 -13.83 6.63 -8.89
C SER A 388 -12.86 5.44 -9.01
N PHE A 389 -13.19 4.43 -9.82
CA PHE A 389 -12.29 3.29 -10.01
C PHE A 389 -11.02 3.63 -10.78
N GLU A 390 -11.08 4.51 -11.78
CA GLU A 390 -9.90 5.00 -12.49
C GLU A 390 -8.99 5.78 -11.54
N THR A 391 -9.56 6.57 -10.63
CA THR A 391 -8.79 7.25 -9.57
C THR A 391 -8.13 6.24 -8.62
N ALA A 392 -8.87 5.22 -8.17
CA ALA A 392 -8.33 4.21 -7.26
C ALA A 392 -7.23 3.34 -7.89
N THR A 393 -7.43 2.90 -9.13
CA THR A 393 -6.49 2.03 -9.84
C THR A 393 -5.28 2.78 -10.41
N GLY A 394 -5.44 4.08 -10.67
CA GLY A 394 -4.39 5.02 -11.04
C GLY A 394 -3.51 5.50 -9.87
N SER A 395 -3.85 5.17 -8.63
CA SER A 395 -3.06 5.56 -7.45
C SER A 395 -1.60 5.10 -7.55
N THR A 396 -0.69 5.93 -7.02
CA THR A 396 0.72 5.58 -6.85
C THR A 396 0.90 4.41 -5.89
N THR A 397 0.03 4.30 -4.89
CA THR A 397 0.00 3.19 -3.96
C THR A 397 -0.99 2.14 -4.46
N LYS A 398 -0.49 0.98 -4.88
CA LYS A 398 -1.38 -0.10 -5.34
C LYS A 398 -2.28 -0.55 -4.19
N TYR A 399 -3.59 -0.46 -4.41
CA TYR A 399 -4.61 -0.91 -3.49
C TYR A 399 -5.36 -2.12 -4.09
N PRO A 400 -5.00 -3.36 -3.72
CA PRO A 400 -5.48 -4.56 -4.41
C PRO A 400 -7.01 -4.69 -4.57
N PRO A 401 -7.85 -4.30 -3.59
CA PRO A 401 -9.31 -4.35 -3.76
C PRO A 401 -9.85 -3.50 -4.93
N ALA A 402 -9.15 -2.43 -5.32
CA ALA A 402 -9.60 -1.53 -6.39
C ALA A 402 -9.83 -2.27 -7.72
N GLN A 403 -8.85 -3.07 -8.14
CA GLN A 403 -8.93 -3.83 -9.39
C GLN A 403 -10.01 -4.90 -9.34
N HIS A 404 -10.16 -5.58 -8.19
CA HIS A 404 -11.23 -6.56 -8.00
C HIS A 404 -12.62 -5.94 -8.24
N TYR A 405 -12.93 -4.84 -7.56
CA TYR A 405 -14.24 -4.20 -7.68
C TYR A 405 -14.43 -3.50 -9.04
N TYR A 406 -13.38 -2.92 -9.62
CA TYR A 406 -13.47 -2.31 -10.95
C TYR A 406 -13.79 -3.33 -12.04
N SER A 407 -13.23 -4.55 -11.95
CA SER A 407 -13.57 -5.62 -12.89
C SER A 407 -15.07 -5.94 -12.92
N ARG A 408 -15.78 -5.77 -11.79
CA ARG A 408 -17.23 -6.01 -11.71
C ARG A 408 -18.02 -4.92 -12.44
N LEU A 409 -17.63 -3.65 -12.28
CA LEU A 409 -18.25 -2.55 -13.04
C LEU A 409 -18.01 -2.72 -14.55
N LEU A 410 -16.79 -3.08 -14.95
CA LEU A 410 -16.49 -3.35 -16.36
C LEU A 410 -17.37 -4.46 -16.92
N ALA A 411 -17.59 -5.53 -16.16
CA ALA A 411 -18.50 -6.59 -16.59
C ALA A 411 -19.96 -6.11 -16.67
N ALA A 412 -20.47 -5.43 -15.65
CA ALA A 412 -21.84 -4.92 -15.61
C ALA A 412 -22.15 -3.95 -16.76
N THR A 413 -21.15 -3.19 -17.22
CA THR A 413 -21.27 -2.25 -18.35
C THR A 413 -21.00 -2.88 -19.72
N GLY A 414 -20.85 -4.22 -19.77
CA GLY A 414 -20.65 -5.00 -20.99
C GLY A 414 -19.22 -4.99 -21.50
N ARG A 415 -18.25 -4.44 -20.78
CA ARG A 415 -16.81 -4.44 -21.14
C ARG A 415 -16.12 -5.72 -20.64
N ILE A 416 -16.60 -6.88 -21.10
CA ILE A 416 -16.19 -8.21 -20.58
C ILE A 416 -14.68 -8.47 -20.77
N ASP A 417 -14.10 -8.06 -21.89
CA ASP A 417 -12.66 -8.23 -22.15
C ASP A 417 -11.80 -7.42 -21.16
N ASP A 418 -12.18 -6.16 -20.92
CA ASP A 418 -11.51 -5.29 -19.94
C ASP A 418 -11.72 -5.81 -18.52
N SER A 419 -12.89 -6.35 -18.21
CA SER A 419 -13.18 -7.00 -16.92
C SER A 419 -12.23 -8.16 -16.66
N LEU A 420 -12.04 -9.06 -17.64
CA LEU A 420 -11.13 -10.20 -17.52
C LEU A 420 -9.67 -9.74 -17.33
N ALA A 421 -9.21 -8.78 -18.12
CA ALA A 421 -7.87 -8.21 -17.98
C ALA A 421 -7.66 -7.60 -16.59
N THR A 422 -8.64 -6.85 -16.09
CA THR A 422 -8.60 -6.21 -14.77
C THR A 422 -8.64 -7.23 -13.63
N ALA A 423 -9.47 -8.27 -13.74
CA ALA A 423 -9.54 -9.36 -12.77
C ALA A 423 -8.22 -10.14 -12.71
N LYS A 424 -7.59 -10.39 -13.87
CA LYS A 424 -6.27 -11.03 -13.94
C LYS A 424 -5.18 -10.18 -13.30
N ALA A 425 -5.19 -8.87 -13.51
CA ALA A 425 -4.25 -7.96 -12.85
C ALA A 425 -4.37 -8.03 -11.32
N ALA A 426 -5.59 -8.10 -10.78
CA ALA A 426 -5.80 -8.29 -9.35
C ALA A 426 -5.26 -9.64 -8.87
N TRP A 427 -5.56 -10.72 -9.60
CA TRP A 427 -5.11 -12.08 -9.28
C TRP A 427 -3.58 -12.22 -9.28
N GLU A 428 -2.87 -11.52 -10.16
CA GLU A 428 -1.39 -11.51 -10.16
C GLU A 428 -0.79 -10.95 -8.87
N MET A 429 -1.51 -10.08 -8.14
CA MET A 429 -1.06 -9.54 -6.85
C MET A 429 -1.19 -10.55 -5.71
N ASP A 430 -2.27 -11.34 -5.68
CA ASP A 430 -2.54 -12.35 -4.65
C ASP A 430 -3.24 -13.59 -5.27
N ARG A 431 -2.42 -14.53 -5.75
CA ARG A 431 -2.90 -15.77 -6.38
C ARG A 431 -3.59 -16.72 -5.40
N GLU A 432 -3.40 -16.52 -4.10
CA GLU A 432 -3.94 -17.38 -3.03
C GLU A 432 -5.27 -16.85 -2.48
N ALA A 433 -5.72 -15.67 -2.93
CA ALA A 433 -7.00 -15.13 -2.53
C ALA A 433 -8.15 -15.87 -3.23
N GLN A 434 -8.98 -16.59 -2.46
CA GLN A 434 -10.17 -17.28 -2.96
C GLN A 434 -11.10 -16.34 -3.75
N VAL A 435 -11.27 -15.11 -3.27
CA VAL A 435 -12.12 -14.11 -3.93
C VAL A 435 -11.62 -13.74 -5.32
N LEU A 436 -10.30 -13.70 -5.53
CA LEU A 436 -9.70 -13.34 -6.82
C LEU A 436 -9.73 -14.52 -7.79
N ASN A 437 -9.48 -15.74 -7.32
CA ASN A 437 -9.66 -16.94 -8.14
C ASN A 437 -11.12 -17.09 -8.58
N SER A 438 -12.07 -16.96 -7.66
CA SER A 438 -13.51 -16.98 -7.98
C SER A 438 -13.88 -15.85 -8.94
N ARG A 439 -13.32 -14.64 -8.78
CA ARG A 439 -13.57 -13.51 -9.68
C ARG A 439 -13.09 -13.80 -11.11
N LEU A 440 -11.91 -14.41 -11.24
CA LEU A 440 -11.32 -14.78 -12.52
C LEU A 440 -12.12 -15.92 -13.19
N ALA A 441 -12.57 -16.91 -12.42
CA ALA A 441 -13.46 -17.97 -12.89
C ALA A 441 -14.72 -17.40 -13.53
N ILE A 442 -15.37 -16.45 -12.85
CA ILE A 442 -16.58 -15.84 -13.36
C ILE A 442 -16.29 -14.94 -14.59
N ALA A 443 -15.17 -14.22 -14.62
CA ALA A 443 -14.81 -13.41 -15.79
C ALA A 443 -14.60 -14.28 -17.05
N HIS A 444 -13.95 -15.44 -16.89
CA HIS A 444 -13.86 -16.45 -17.96
C HIS A 444 -15.24 -17.01 -18.33
N PHE A 445 -16.10 -17.30 -17.33
CA PHE A 445 -17.47 -17.78 -17.56
C PHE A 445 -18.29 -16.79 -18.39
N TRP A 446 -18.24 -15.49 -18.07
CA TRP A 446 -18.93 -14.45 -18.85
C TRP A 446 -18.41 -14.29 -20.27
N LYS A 447 -17.17 -14.72 -20.53
CA LYS A 447 -16.58 -14.78 -21.87
C LYS A 447 -16.83 -16.11 -22.58
N ASN A 448 -17.61 -17.02 -21.98
CA ASN A 448 -17.87 -18.37 -22.47
C ASN A 448 -16.61 -19.26 -22.56
N GLU A 449 -15.58 -18.95 -21.76
CA GLU A 449 -14.33 -19.72 -21.64
C GLU A 449 -14.49 -20.76 -20.52
N MET A 450 -15.30 -21.80 -20.79
CA MET A 450 -15.79 -22.74 -19.77
C MET A 450 -14.69 -23.57 -19.09
N ALA A 451 -13.63 -23.95 -19.82
CA ALA A 451 -12.56 -24.77 -19.28
C ALA A 451 -11.69 -23.98 -18.28
N GLU A 452 -11.36 -22.73 -18.63
CA GLU A 452 -10.66 -21.79 -17.77
C GLU A 452 -11.51 -21.43 -16.55
N ALA A 453 -12.81 -21.20 -16.74
CA ALA A 453 -13.74 -20.96 -15.64
C ALA A 453 -13.76 -22.13 -14.63
N GLN A 454 -13.88 -23.37 -15.11
CA GLN A 454 -13.83 -24.57 -14.27
C GLN A 454 -12.54 -24.63 -13.45
N GLN A 455 -11.38 -24.41 -14.09
CA GLN A 455 -10.08 -24.46 -13.42
C GLN A 455 -10.03 -23.50 -12.23
N PHE A 456 -10.45 -22.26 -12.42
CA PHE A 456 -10.40 -21.27 -11.34
C PHE A 456 -11.48 -21.47 -10.27
N TYR A 457 -12.65 -22.01 -10.63
CA TYR A 457 -13.64 -22.43 -9.64
C TYR A 457 -13.11 -23.59 -8.78
N ASP A 458 -12.44 -24.57 -9.37
CA ASP A 458 -11.84 -25.68 -8.62
C ASP A 458 -10.78 -25.18 -7.63
N ILE A 459 -9.91 -24.28 -8.08
CA ILE A 459 -8.91 -23.64 -7.20
C ILE A 459 -9.61 -22.90 -6.06
N ALA A 460 -10.57 -22.04 -6.36
CA ALA A 460 -11.27 -21.25 -5.33
C ALA A 460 -12.03 -22.14 -4.33
N ASN A 461 -12.71 -23.19 -4.81
CA ASN A 461 -13.52 -24.07 -3.96
C ASN A 461 -12.68 -25.09 -3.16
N ALA A 462 -11.44 -25.36 -3.57
CA ALA A 462 -10.49 -26.17 -2.81
C ALA A 462 -9.84 -25.41 -1.64
N MET A 463 -9.95 -24.08 -1.60
CA MET A 463 -9.40 -23.27 -0.52
C MET A 463 -10.25 -23.38 0.75
N ASP A 464 -9.59 -23.64 1.88
CA ASP A 464 -10.22 -23.72 3.21
C ASP A 464 -10.40 -22.31 3.80
N VAL A 465 -11.45 -21.63 3.35
CA VAL A 465 -11.80 -20.27 3.79
C VAL A 465 -13.19 -20.29 4.41
N GLY A 466 -13.38 -19.48 5.46
CA GLY A 466 -14.52 -19.58 6.39
C GLY A 466 -15.91 -19.47 5.74
N ALA A 467 -16.02 -18.88 4.56
CA ALA A 467 -17.24 -18.85 3.76
C ALA A 467 -16.97 -19.09 2.28
N PRO A 468 -17.79 -19.92 1.59
CA PRO A 468 -17.78 -20.02 0.14
C PRO A 468 -18.10 -18.68 -0.54
N ILE A 469 -17.38 -18.33 -1.61
CA ILE A 469 -17.50 -17.04 -2.31
C ILE A 469 -18.21 -17.22 -3.67
N HIS A 470 -19.05 -16.25 -4.05
CA HIS A 470 -19.82 -16.20 -5.32
C HIS A 470 -20.57 -17.50 -5.68
N GLN A 471 -21.22 -18.13 -4.70
CA GLN A 471 -21.87 -19.45 -4.88
C GLN A 471 -22.96 -19.46 -5.96
N MET A 472 -23.74 -18.37 -6.10
CA MET A 472 -24.79 -18.32 -7.12
C MET A 472 -24.21 -18.29 -8.54
N SER A 473 -23.15 -17.51 -8.79
CA SER A 473 -22.46 -17.53 -10.08
C SER A 473 -21.86 -18.91 -10.38
N TYR A 474 -21.32 -19.61 -9.37
CA TYR A 474 -20.84 -20.99 -9.54
C TYR A 474 -21.98 -21.98 -9.82
N ALA A 475 -23.13 -21.83 -9.16
CA ALA A 475 -24.32 -22.64 -9.45
C ALA A 475 -24.82 -22.41 -10.89
N PHE A 476 -24.79 -21.18 -11.40
CA PHE A 476 -25.13 -20.88 -12.80
C PHE A 476 -24.15 -21.52 -13.78
N PHE A 477 -22.86 -21.45 -13.48
CA PHE A 477 -21.83 -22.16 -14.25
C PHE A 477 -22.10 -23.67 -14.30
N LEU A 478 -22.41 -24.30 -13.15
CA LEU A 478 -22.73 -25.73 -13.08
C LEU A 478 -24.01 -26.09 -13.84
N MET A 479 -25.05 -25.26 -13.79
CA MET A 479 -26.26 -25.47 -14.59
C MET A 479 -25.98 -25.39 -16.09
N ARG A 480 -25.11 -24.48 -16.54
CA ARG A 480 -24.70 -24.39 -17.95
C ARG A 480 -23.89 -25.61 -18.41
N ASP A 481 -23.16 -26.24 -17.49
CA ASP A 481 -22.40 -27.47 -17.71
C ASP A 481 -23.25 -28.74 -17.50
N ASP A 482 -24.59 -28.62 -17.46
CA ASP A 482 -25.57 -29.71 -17.23
C ASP A 482 -25.40 -30.46 -15.89
N ARG A 483 -24.70 -29.86 -14.91
CA ARG A 483 -24.42 -30.44 -13.57
C ARG A 483 -25.41 -29.94 -12.53
N PHE A 484 -26.69 -30.13 -12.79
CA PHE A 484 -27.80 -29.64 -11.95
C PHE A 484 -27.76 -30.16 -10.51
N ASP A 485 -27.33 -31.40 -10.28
CA ASP A 485 -27.22 -31.97 -8.92
C ASP A 485 -26.15 -31.25 -8.07
N GLU A 486 -25.03 -30.89 -8.69
CA GLU A 486 -23.98 -30.12 -8.02
C GLU A 486 -24.41 -28.66 -7.80
N ALA A 487 -25.07 -28.07 -8.81
CA ALA A 487 -25.63 -26.72 -8.70
C ALA A 487 -26.67 -26.61 -7.57
N ARG A 488 -27.50 -27.64 -7.38
CA ARG A 488 -28.48 -27.76 -6.28
C ARG A 488 -27.79 -27.71 -4.91
N GLU A 489 -26.73 -28.48 -4.74
CA GLU A 489 -25.99 -28.53 -3.47
C GLU A 489 -25.31 -27.18 -3.16
N VAL A 490 -24.74 -26.54 -4.18
CA VAL A 490 -24.17 -25.18 -4.07
C VAL A 490 -25.25 -24.16 -3.67
N ALA A 491 -26.41 -24.18 -4.34
CA ALA A 491 -27.53 -23.28 -4.03
C ALA A 491 -28.07 -23.50 -2.61
N ARG A 492 -28.26 -24.75 -2.19
CA ARG A 492 -28.71 -25.09 -0.82
C ARG A 492 -27.74 -24.58 0.24
N ARG A 493 -26.43 -24.77 0.02
CA ARG A 493 -25.38 -24.27 0.90
C ARG A 493 -25.40 -22.76 1.00
N ALA A 494 -25.60 -22.06 -0.12
CA ALA A 494 -25.73 -20.61 -0.14
C ALA A 494 -26.94 -20.15 0.69
N MET A 495 -28.12 -20.75 0.49
CA MET A 495 -29.33 -20.41 1.28
C MET A 495 -29.10 -20.63 2.78
N THR A 496 -28.48 -21.74 3.15
CA THR A 496 -28.15 -22.04 4.56
C THR A 496 -27.18 -21.00 5.14
N LEU A 497 -26.13 -20.65 4.40
CA LEU A 497 -25.11 -19.70 4.84
C LEU A 497 -25.71 -18.31 5.12
N TYR A 498 -26.60 -17.86 4.24
CA TYR A 498 -27.26 -16.55 4.35
C TYR A 498 -28.55 -16.58 5.18
N GLN A 499 -28.90 -17.74 5.77
CA GLN A 499 -30.14 -17.94 6.53
C GLN A 499 -31.42 -17.57 5.74
N LEU A 500 -31.40 -17.86 4.45
CA LEU A 500 -32.52 -17.61 3.52
C LEU A 500 -33.41 -18.86 3.40
N ASP A 501 -34.63 -18.67 2.90
CA ASP A 501 -35.54 -19.77 2.59
C ASP A 501 -34.92 -20.69 1.52
N ASP A 502 -34.75 -21.96 1.86
CA ASP A 502 -34.21 -23.00 0.98
C ASP A 502 -35.29 -23.94 0.44
N SER A 503 -36.56 -23.73 0.79
CA SER A 503 -37.69 -24.61 0.46
C SER A 503 -38.00 -24.71 -1.04
N TRP A 504 -37.49 -23.75 -1.82
CA TRP A 504 -37.60 -23.70 -3.27
C TRP A 504 -36.51 -24.49 -3.99
N VAL A 505 -35.35 -24.73 -3.35
CA VAL A 505 -34.15 -25.26 -4.01
C VAL A 505 -34.45 -26.65 -4.58
N ASP A 506 -34.83 -27.58 -3.72
CA ASP A 506 -35.04 -28.97 -4.14
C ASP A 506 -36.11 -29.13 -5.23
N PRO A 507 -37.32 -28.56 -5.07
CA PRO A 507 -38.39 -28.69 -6.06
C PRO A 507 -38.06 -28.08 -7.43
N ILE A 508 -37.33 -26.96 -7.46
CA ILE A 508 -36.94 -26.33 -8.73
C ILE A 508 -35.86 -27.15 -9.43
N PHE A 509 -34.81 -27.56 -8.70
CA PHE A 509 -33.72 -28.34 -9.30
C PHE A 509 -34.17 -29.74 -9.75
N ASP A 510 -35.12 -30.37 -9.04
CA ASP A 510 -35.73 -31.65 -9.45
C ASP A 510 -36.46 -31.54 -10.80
N GLU A 511 -37.01 -30.37 -11.12
CA GLU A 511 -37.67 -30.11 -12.42
C GLU A 511 -36.67 -29.67 -13.50
N LEU A 512 -35.69 -28.82 -13.14
CA LEU A 512 -34.67 -28.32 -14.07
C LEU A 512 -33.83 -29.47 -14.66
N VAL A 513 -33.46 -30.47 -13.86
CA VAL A 513 -32.65 -31.62 -14.33
C VAL A 513 -33.39 -32.47 -15.36
N ILE A 514 -34.74 -32.48 -15.34
CA ILE A 514 -35.55 -33.22 -16.30
C ILE A 514 -35.63 -32.44 -17.62
N SER A 515 -36.09 -31.20 -17.55
CA SER A 515 -36.20 -30.31 -18.70
C SER A 515 -36.55 -28.89 -18.24
N PRO A 516 -35.64 -27.90 -18.40
CA PRO A 516 -35.88 -26.54 -17.94
C PRO A 516 -37.13 -25.88 -18.55
N THR A 517 -37.48 -26.25 -19.78
CA THR A 517 -38.57 -25.64 -20.55
C THR A 517 -39.89 -26.41 -20.45
N SER A 518 -40.01 -27.39 -19.55
CA SER A 518 -41.23 -28.19 -19.43
C SER A 518 -42.38 -27.41 -18.77
N GLU A 519 -43.62 -27.76 -19.09
CA GLU A 519 -44.80 -27.15 -18.43
C GLU A 519 -44.78 -27.35 -16.91
N SER A 520 -44.23 -28.47 -16.44
CA SER A 520 -44.07 -28.80 -15.02
C SER A 520 -43.10 -27.85 -14.33
N THR A 521 -41.91 -27.65 -14.91
CA THR A 521 -40.91 -26.69 -14.43
C THR A 521 -41.47 -25.28 -14.36
N ILE A 522 -42.15 -24.84 -15.42
CA ILE A 522 -42.77 -23.51 -15.49
C ILE A 522 -43.84 -23.34 -14.39
N ALA A 523 -44.61 -24.39 -14.09
CA ALA A 523 -45.63 -24.37 -13.05
C ALA A 523 -45.02 -24.31 -11.64
N VAL A 524 -43.97 -25.10 -11.38
CA VAL A 524 -43.24 -25.08 -10.10
C VAL A 524 -42.57 -23.74 -9.87
N LEU A 525 -41.85 -23.21 -10.87
CA LEU A 525 -41.24 -21.87 -10.82
C LEU A 525 -42.30 -20.79 -10.52
N GLN A 526 -43.47 -20.87 -11.17
CA GLN A 526 -44.55 -19.90 -10.96
C GLN A 526 -45.09 -19.94 -9.53
N ASP A 527 -45.31 -21.13 -8.97
CA ASP A 527 -45.84 -21.28 -7.62
C ASP A 527 -44.87 -20.69 -6.57
N TYR A 528 -43.59 -21.06 -6.64
CA TYR A 528 -42.58 -20.56 -5.71
C TYR A 528 -42.29 -19.06 -5.89
N SER A 529 -42.31 -18.55 -7.13
CA SER A 529 -42.21 -17.11 -7.40
C SER A 529 -43.41 -16.34 -6.83
N THR A 530 -44.64 -16.83 -7.03
CA THR A 530 -45.86 -16.16 -6.51
C THR A 530 -45.91 -16.14 -4.99
N ARG A 531 -45.33 -17.14 -4.33
CA ARG A 531 -45.18 -17.21 -2.87
C ARG A 531 -44.04 -16.35 -2.32
N ASN A 532 -43.25 -15.68 -3.18
CA ASN A 532 -42.01 -14.98 -2.83
C ASN A 532 -41.02 -15.87 -2.06
N ALA A 533 -41.03 -17.17 -2.33
CA ALA A 533 -40.07 -18.11 -1.74
C ALA A 533 -38.70 -18.01 -2.43
N ILE A 534 -38.69 -17.70 -3.73
CA ILE A 534 -37.48 -17.33 -4.47
C ILE A 534 -37.34 -15.81 -4.36
N PRO A 535 -36.18 -15.28 -3.91
CA PRO A 535 -35.95 -13.84 -3.91
C PRO A 535 -36.08 -13.23 -5.31
N ASN A 536 -36.64 -12.02 -5.41
CA ASN A 536 -36.60 -11.25 -6.65
C ASN A 536 -35.16 -10.75 -6.86
N ASN A 537 -34.37 -11.52 -7.62
CA ASN A 537 -32.99 -11.22 -7.93
C ASN A 537 -32.59 -11.85 -9.28
N ALA A 538 -31.33 -11.71 -9.65
CA ALA A 538 -30.75 -12.30 -10.85
C ALA A 538 -31.01 -13.81 -11.02
N ALA A 539 -31.14 -14.58 -9.94
CA ALA A 539 -31.41 -16.01 -10.01
C ALA A 539 -32.81 -16.31 -10.54
N LEU A 540 -33.83 -15.57 -10.10
CA LEU A 540 -35.18 -15.74 -10.61
C LEU A 540 -35.28 -15.34 -12.09
N VAL A 541 -34.58 -14.27 -12.50
CA VAL A 541 -34.47 -13.89 -13.92
C VAL A 541 -33.84 -15.04 -14.71
N THR A 542 -32.74 -15.60 -14.22
CA THR A 542 -32.03 -16.73 -14.84
C THR A 542 -32.92 -17.96 -14.96
N PHE A 543 -33.69 -18.33 -13.94
CA PHE A 543 -34.61 -19.47 -14.03
C PHE A 543 -35.70 -19.26 -15.09
N TRP A 544 -36.26 -18.06 -15.21
CA TRP A 544 -37.22 -17.76 -16.28
C TRP A 544 -36.57 -17.77 -17.66
N VAL A 545 -35.32 -17.32 -17.77
CA VAL A 545 -34.55 -17.42 -19.01
C VAL A 545 -34.35 -18.88 -19.42
N LEU A 546 -33.88 -19.73 -18.50
CA LEU A 546 -33.69 -21.16 -18.76
C LEU A 546 -35.00 -21.89 -19.09
N ALA A 547 -36.12 -21.44 -18.51
CA ALA A 547 -37.45 -21.97 -18.82
C ALA A 547 -38.04 -21.46 -20.15
N GLY A 548 -37.31 -20.62 -20.90
CA GLY A 548 -37.76 -20.04 -22.16
C GLY A 548 -38.89 -19.03 -22.00
N GLN A 549 -39.11 -18.50 -20.80
CA GLN A 549 -40.21 -17.59 -20.47
C GLN A 549 -39.73 -16.13 -20.51
N ALA A 550 -39.47 -15.61 -21.72
CA ALA A 550 -38.90 -14.28 -21.90
C ALA A 550 -39.74 -13.14 -21.29
N ASP A 551 -41.08 -13.19 -21.42
CA ASP A 551 -41.98 -12.19 -20.83
C ASP A 551 -41.87 -12.14 -19.30
N ARG A 552 -41.76 -13.31 -18.65
CA ARG A 552 -41.61 -13.40 -17.18
C ARG A 552 -40.23 -12.97 -16.73
N ALA A 553 -39.20 -13.34 -17.48
CA ALA A 553 -37.84 -12.88 -17.23
C ALA A 553 -37.76 -11.35 -17.32
N MET A 554 -38.42 -10.75 -18.34
CA MET A 554 -38.52 -9.29 -18.50
C MET A 554 -39.30 -8.65 -17.36
N GLU A 555 -40.44 -9.22 -16.94
CA GLU A 555 -41.18 -8.73 -15.77
C GLU A 555 -40.29 -8.71 -14.51
N MET A 556 -39.47 -9.75 -14.30
CA MET A 556 -38.56 -9.79 -13.15
C MET A 556 -37.42 -8.79 -13.29
N ALA A 557 -36.82 -8.67 -14.48
CA ALA A 557 -35.79 -7.67 -14.76
C ALA A 557 -36.27 -6.25 -14.45
N TRP A 558 -37.51 -5.90 -14.83
CA TRP A 558 -38.10 -4.60 -14.51
C TRP A 558 -38.27 -4.34 -13.01
N LYS A 559 -38.53 -5.37 -12.20
CA LYS A 559 -38.60 -5.23 -10.74
C LYS A 559 -37.26 -4.90 -10.10
N LEU A 560 -36.16 -5.14 -10.81
CA LEU A 560 -34.79 -4.92 -10.32
C LEU A 560 -34.20 -3.57 -10.78
N VAL A 561 -34.93 -2.80 -11.60
CA VAL A 561 -34.50 -1.46 -12.00
C VAL A 561 -34.42 -0.51 -10.81
N ASP A 562 -35.39 -0.60 -9.89
CA ASP A 562 -35.47 0.26 -8.71
C ASP A 562 -34.41 -0.10 -7.64
N ASP A 563 -33.91 -1.34 -7.64
CA ASP A 563 -32.81 -1.80 -6.78
C ASP A 563 -31.84 -2.70 -7.57
N PRO A 564 -30.96 -2.10 -8.39
CA PRO A 564 -30.09 -2.85 -9.30
C PRO A 564 -28.99 -3.63 -8.56
N SER A 565 -28.86 -3.46 -7.24
CA SER A 565 -27.89 -4.18 -6.42
C SER A 565 -28.04 -5.71 -6.47
N TYR A 566 -29.25 -6.19 -6.79
CA TYR A 566 -29.64 -7.60 -6.91
C TYR A 566 -29.68 -8.13 -8.35
N PHE A 567 -29.36 -7.32 -9.36
CA PHE A 567 -29.62 -7.67 -10.76
C PHE A 567 -28.48 -8.41 -11.47
N GLU A 568 -27.25 -8.47 -10.93
CA GLU A 568 -26.08 -9.08 -11.61
C GLU A 568 -26.13 -8.85 -13.14
N ILE A 569 -26.14 -7.57 -13.54
CA ILE A 569 -26.46 -7.09 -14.88
C ILE A 569 -25.60 -7.77 -15.95
N GLU A 570 -24.36 -8.12 -15.62
CA GLU A 570 -23.46 -8.92 -16.45
C GLU A 570 -24.09 -10.17 -17.11
N LEU A 571 -25.10 -10.80 -16.49
CA LEU A 571 -25.73 -12.00 -17.03
C LEU A 571 -26.49 -11.73 -18.32
N ILE A 572 -26.97 -10.50 -18.54
CA ILE A 572 -27.69 -10.13 -19.76
C ILE A 572 -26.81 -10.24 -21.01
N TYR A 573 -25.49 -10.38 -20.86
CA TYR A 573 -24.51 -10.52 -21.93
C TYR A 573 -24.25 -11.98 -22.33
N LEU A 574 -24.72 -12.95 -21.54
CA LEU A 574 -24.59 -14.37 -21.85
C LEU A 574 -25.54 -14.80 -22.99
N ASP A 575 -25.15 -15.83 -23.75
CA ASP A 575 -25.94 -16.35 -24.88
C ASP A 575 -27.38 -16.76 -24.48
N GLU A 576 -27.55 -17.32 -23.29
CA GLU A 576 -28.84 -17.77 -22.74
C GLU A 576 -29.83 -16.60 -22.61
N PHE A 577 -29.32 -15.41 -22.29
CA PHE A 577 -30.13 -14.20 -22.13
C PHE A 577 -30.53 -13.57 -23.47
N ARG A 578 -30.15 -14.16 -24.61
CA ARG A 578 -30.56 -13.69 -25.93
C ARG A 578 -32.08 -13.57 -26.07
N ILE A 579 -32.85 -14.49 -25.47
CA ILE A 579 -34.32 -14.41 -25.50
C ILE A 579 -34.88 -13.18 -24.79
N LEU A 580 -34.14 -12.63 -23.81
CA LEU A 580 -34.44 -11.38 -23.14
C LEU A 580 -34.02 -10.19 -24.01
N ARG A 581 -32.85 -10.27 -24.66
CA ARG A 581 -32.34 -9.22 -25.56
C ARG A 581 -33.19 -9.01 -26.81
N GLU A 582 -33.88 -10.05 -27.29
CA GLU A 582 -34.78 -9.99 -28.44
C GLU A 582 -36.18 -9.43 -28.11
N GLN A 583 -36.48 -9.14 -26.83
CA GLN A 583 -37.73 -8.49 -26.43
C GLN A 583 -37.79 -7.03 -26.86
N GLU A 584 -38.98 -6.55 -27.23
CA GLU A 584 -39.20 -5.16 -27.66
C GLU A 584 -38.82 -4.14 -26.58
N ASP A 585 -39.06 -4.46 -25.31
CA ASP A 585 -38.78 -3.57 -24.17
C ASP A 585 -37.31 -3.57 -23.73
N PHE A 586 -36.46 -4.48 -24.24
CA PHE A 586 -35.07 -4.59 -23.78
C PHE A 586 -34.24 -3.31 -23.94
N PRO A 587 -34.31 -2.56 -25.07
CA PRO A 587 -33.60 -1.28 -25.18
C PRO A 587 -34.04 -0.26 -24.13
N ARG A 588 -35.31 -0.29 -23.72
CA ARG A 588 -35.84 0.59 -22.68
C ARG A 588 -35.34 0.16 -21.30
N LEU A 589 -35.27 -1.14 -21.04
CA LEU A 589 -34.64 -1.67 -19.83
C LEU A 589 -33.19 -1.17 -19.69
N LEU A 590 -32.39 -1.24 -20.76
CA LEU A 590 -31.00 -0.73 -20.76
C LEU A 590 -30.91 0.77 -20.48
N ASP A 591 -31.87 1.55 -20.98
CA ASP A 591 -31.94 3.01 -20.76
C ASP A 591 -32.25 3.32 -19.30
N GLU A 592 -33.22 2.62 -18.70
CA GLU A 592 -33.62 2.80 -17.29
C GLU A 592 -32.54 2.28 -16.32
N LEU A 593 -31.77 1.28 -16.72
CA LEU A 593 -30.56 0.87 -15.99
C LEU A 593 -29.41 1.87 -16.13
N GLY A 594 -29.52 2.92 -16.95
CA GLY A 594 -28.50 3.95 -17.16
C GLY A 594 -27.34 3.54 -18.08
N LEU A 595 -27.36 2.33 -18.66
CA LEU A 595 -26.28 1.81 -19.51
C LEU A 595 -26.16 2.57 -20.83
N VAL A 596 -27.30 2.97 -21.41
CA VAL A 596 -27.32 3.70 -22.69
C VAL A 596 -26.62 5.05 -22.56
N ASP A 597 -26.88 5.79 -21.50
CA ASP A 597 -26.24 7.08 -21.24
C ASP A 597 -24.76 6.93 -20.89
N TYR A 598 -24.39 5.88 -20.15
CA TYR A 598 -23.00 5.52 -19.92
C TYR A 598 -22.25 5.25 -21.23
N TRP A 599 -22.78 4.42 -22.12
CA TRP A 599 -22.12 4.12 -23.39
C TRP A 599 -21.97 5.37 -24.26
N ARG A 600 -22.97 6.25 -24.30
CA ARG A 600 -22.85 7.53 -25.01
C ARG A 600 -21.73 8.40 -24.44
N SER A 601 -21.62 8.51 -23.12
CA SER A 601 -20.62 9.37 -22.47
C SER A 601 -19.20 8.81 -22.60
N ALA A 602 -19.07 7.49 -22.54
CA ALA A 602 -17.79 6.77 -22.68
C ALA A 602 -17.37 6.54 -24.15
N GLY A 603 -18.15 6.99 -25.14
CA GLY A 603 -17.86 6.76 -26.55
C GLY A 603 -17.94 5.29 -26.96
N CYS A 604 -18.76 4.50 -26.26
CA CYS A 604 -18.99 3.09 -26.51
C CYS A 604 -20.23 2.86 -27.37
N GLN A 605 -20.21 1.75 -28.10
CA GLN A 605 -21.35 1.24 -28.86
C GLN A 605 -21.74 -0.14 -28.34
N TRP A 606 -23.04 -0.42 -28.33
CA TRP A 606 -23.56 -1.72 -27.97
C TRP A 606 -23.56 -2.66 -29.18
N ASP A 607 -22.92 -3.82 -29.05
CA ASP A 607 -22.85 -4.87 -30.08
C ASP A 607 -23.61 -6.15 -29.69
N ASN A 608 -24.78 -6.00 -29.04
CA ASN A 608 -25.65 -7.09 -28.56
C ASN A 608 -25.06 -8.04 -27.50
N ASP A 609 -23.74 -8.12 -27.35
CA ASP A 609 -23.08 -8.99 -26.37
C ASP A 609 -22.03 -8.24 -25.53
N LYS A 610 -21.56 -7.08 -26.00
CA LYS A 610 -20.62 -6.24 -25.26
C LYS A 610 -20.67 -4.77 -25.63
N GLY A 611 -20.20 -3.93 -24.71
CA GLY A 611 -19.89 -2.53 -24.96
C GLY A 611 -18.53 -2.42 -25.66
N ILE A 612 -18.50 -1.88 -26.87
CA ILE A 612 -17.29 -1.62 -27.65
C ILE A 612 -16.95 -0.13 -27.54
N CYS A 613 -15.94 0.20 -26.76
CA CYS A 613 -15.47 1.57 -26.56
C CYS A 613 -14.34 1.90 -27.55
N ILE A 614 -14.42 3.06 -28.20
CA ILE A 614 -13.32 3.56 -29.03
C ILE A 614 -12.28 4.15 -28.08
N SER A 615 -11.09 3.55 -27.98
CA SER A 615 -10.01 4.12 -27.16
C SER A 615 -9.63 5.48 -27.71
N SER A 616 -9.78 6.52 -26.88
CA SER A 616 -9.32 7.89 -27.17
C SER A 616 -7.80 8.00 -27.18
#